data_AF-A0A6J5ANW2-F1
#
_entry.id   AF-A0A6J5ANW2-F1
#
_cell.length_a   1.000
_cell.length_b   1.000
_cell.length_c   1.000
_cell.angle_alpha   90.00
_cell.angle_beta   90.00
_cell.angle_gamma   90.00
#
_symmetry.space_group_name_H-M   'P 1'
#
loop_
_entity.id
_entity.type
_entity.pdbx_description
1 polymer ?
#
loop_
_entity_poly.entity_id
_entity_poly.type
_entity_poly.pdbx_seq_one_letter_code
_entity_poly.pdbx_strand_id
1 'polypeptide(L)'
;MLGSLALAACGGGGGGGSSTPTAQSASTPAAASAPAPASAPALTGEALPSLTAPQAGSTAATGNGSEGIWTQTGTTNMTAFVDPASNLSYINGLFTVVTSTFFGTIVPAAPNWTLTTGFETTLGGIRYTATSGSGTFTANQVLNGSYVANGNTVNLTLKYDPANALAVTQSSVTGTWVQNSTALTVDDAGGLTGSILGCGVTGTLALTTPGSSKNLYTMTLSGTTSTCTLRSGVTYSGNAAITFLPVSGSTTLYKRTVVYLIKAADNSVIGYGQLTKQ
;
A
#
# COMPACT_ATOMS: atom_id res chain seq x y z
N MET A 1 -1.58 -10.98 -14.55
CA MET A 1 -1.61 -10.12 -13.36
C MET A 1 -1.90 -10.98 -12.15
N LEU A 2 -1.24 -10.71 -11.03
CA LEU A 2 -1.33 -11.51 -9.82
C LEU A 2 -1.28 -10.57 -8.61
N GLY A 3 -2.30 -10.63 -7.75
CA GLY A 3 -2.24 -9.99 -6.43
C GLY A 3 -3.51 -10.12 -5.61
N SER A 4 -3.38 -9.75 -4.34
CA SER A 4 -4.42 -9.77 -3.32
C SER A 4 -4.40 -8.44 -2.56
N LEU A 5 -5.56 -7.81 -2.43
CA LEU A 5 -5.79 -6.59 -1.65
C LEU A 5 -6.81 -6.85 -0.54
N ALA A 6 -6.62 -6.26 0.63
CA ALA A 6 -7.61 -6.26 1.71
C ALA A 6 -8.15 -4.83 1.91
N LEU A 7 -9.47 -4.66 1.95
CA LEU A 7 -10.11 -3.39 2.31
C LEU A 7 -11.08 -3.57 3.48
N ALA A 8 -11.05 -2.61 4.39
CA ALA A 8 -11.95 -2.51 5.54
C ALA A 8 -13.27 -1.82 5.12
N ALA A 9 -14.39 -2.51 5.32
CA ALA A 9 -15.72 -1.92 5.26
C ALA A 9 -16.15 -1.50 6.67
N CYS A 10 -16.52 -0.23 6.84
CA CYS A 10 -17.19 0.27 8.03
C CYS A 10 -18.70 0.32 7.75
N GLY A 11 -19.48 -0.49 8.48
CA GLY A 11 -20.93 -0.52 8.38
C GLY A 11 -21.52 -0.64 9.78
N GLY A 12 -21.83 0.51 10.39
CA GLY A 12 -22.63 0.61 11.61
C GLY A 12 -24.11 0.71 11.29
N GLY A 13 -24.95 0.17 12.17
CA GLY A 13 -26.41 0.32 12.12
C GLY A 13 -27.04 -0.19 13.41
N GLY A 14 -27.54 0.72 14.23
CA GLY A 14 -28.29 0.45 15.45
C GLY A 14 -29.75 0.91 15.36
N GLY A 15 -30.60 0.34 16.23
CA GLY A 15 -32.00 0.71 16.46
C GLY A 15 -32.81 -0.55 16.80
N GLY A 16 -33.74 -0.60 17.75
CA GLY A 16 -34.30 0.36 18.71
C GLY A 16 -35.29 -0.39 19.62
N GLY A 17 -35.87 0.26 20.63
CA GLY A 17 -36.94 -0.35 21.43
C GLY A 17 -37.42 0.51 22.60
N SER A 18 -38.60 1.09 22.45
CA SER A 18 -39.33 1.97 23.37
C SER A 18 -40.13 1.22 24.43
N SER A 19 -40.25 1.79 25.65
CA SER A 19 -41.53 2.07 26.36
C SER A 19 -41.34 2.24 27.89
N THR A 20 -42.01 3.24 28.47
CA THR A 20 -42.34 3.38 29.89
C THR A 20 -43.86 3.20 30.03
N PRO A 21 -44.40 2.61 31.12
CA PRO A 21 -44.68 3.39 32.33
C PRO A 21 -44.55 2.63 33.68
N THR A 22 -44.76 3.41 34.75
CA THR A 22 -44.56 3.25 36.20
C THR A 22 -45.43 2.23 36.95
N ALA A 23 -44.90 1.58 38.01
CA ALA A 23 -45.60 1.31 39.30
C ALA A 23 -44.68 0.82 40.45
N GLN A 24 -44.82 1.50 41.60
CA GLN A 24 -44.77 1.16 43.04
C GLN A 24 -43.91 0.02 43.65
N SER A 25 -43.34 0.36 44.82
CA SER A 25 -42.40 -0.37 45.69
C SER A 25 -42.87 -1.70 46.30
N ALA A 26 -41.96 -2.68 46.31
CA ALA A 26 -41.76 -3.65 47.39
C ALA A 26 -40.27 -4.05 47.44
N SER A 27 -39.68 -4.13 48.64
CA SER A 27 -38.24 -4.42 48.83
C SER A 27 -37.92 -5.89 48.54
N THR A 28 -37.17 -6.14 47.47
CA THR A 28 -36.66 -7.46 47.07
C THR A 28 -35.25 -7.73 47.64
N PRO A 29 -34.89 -9.01 47.89
CA PRO A 29 -33.58 -9.38 48.42
C PRO A 29 -32.44 -8.94 47.50
N ALA A 30 -31.30 -8.57 48.08
CA ALA A 30 -30.13 -8.12 47.34
C ALA A 30 -29.74 -9.12 46.24
N ALA A 31 -29.86 -8.70 44.98
CA ALA A 31 -29.44 -9.47 43.83
C ALA A 31 -27.91 -9.64 43.88
N ALA A 32 -27.45 -10.89 43.77
CA ALA A 32 -26.04 -11.19 43.58
C ALA A 32 -25.51 -10.41 42.37
N SER A 33 -24.36 -9.75 42.54
CA SER A 33 -23.72 -8.93 41.51
C SER A 33 -23.54 -9.76 40.24
N ALA A 34 -24.09 -9.26 39.13
CA ALA A 34 -23.86 -9.85 37.82
C ALA A 34 -22.35 -9.92 37.54
N PRO A 35 -21.84 -11.00 36.93
CA PRO A 35 -20.44 -11.07 36.53
C PRO A 35 -20.07 -9.86 35.68
N ALA A 36 -18.91 -9.26 35.94
CA ALA A 36 -18.42 -8.15 35.14
C ALA A 36 -18.43 -8.56 33.65
N PRO A 37 -18.97 -7.73 32.75
CA PRO A 37 -18.97 -8.04 31.33
C PRO A 37 -17.53 -8.30 30.89
N ALA A 38 -17.33 -9.40 30.15
CA ALA A 38 -16.03 -9.75 29.60
C ALA A 38 -15.48 -8.55 28.82
N SER A 39 -14.27 -8.10 29.17
CA SER A 39 -13.61 -7.02 28.46
C SER A 39 -13.46 -7.40 26.99
N ALA A 40 -13.94 -6.53 26.10
CA ALA A 40 -13.74 -6.71 24.67
C ALA A 40 -12.22 -6.83 24.39
N PRO A 41 -11.80 -7.71 23.46
CA PRO A 41 -10.39 -7.85 23.10
C PRO A 41 -9.80 -6.50 22.74
N ALA A 42 -8.64 -6.17 23.30
CA ALA A 42 -7.94 -4.94 22.94
C ALA A 42 -7.52 -5.01 21.46
N LEU A 43 -7.94 -4.02 20.67
CA LEU A 43 -7.50 -3.88 19.28
C LEU A 43 -6.01 -3.54 19.26
N THR A 44 -5.23 -4.26 18.45
CA THR A 44 -3.80 -4.00 18.26
C THR A 44 -3.58 -3.18 17.00
N GLY A 45 -2.77 -2.13 17.10
CA GLY A 45 -2.35 -1.29 15.99
C GLY A 45 -1.55 -0.09 16.47
N GLU A 46 -1.20 0.80 15.54
CA GLU A 46 -0.44 2.02 15.80
C GLU A 46 -1.13 3.25 15.19
N ALA A 47 -0.72 4.44 15.65
CA ALA A 47 -1.20 5.69 15.07
C ALA A 47 -0.57 5.93 13.69
N LEU A 48 -1.34 6.54 12.79
CA LEU A 48 -0.83 6.95 11.49
C LEU A 48 0.23 8.06 11.66
N PRO A 49 1.36 8.02 10.92
CA PRO A 49 2.33 9.11 10.92
C PRO A 49 1.71 10.43 10.44
N SER A 50 2.23 11.56 10.91
CA SER A 50 1.68 12.88 10.57
C SER A 50 2.55 13.63 9.57
N LEU A 51 1.95 14.10 8.47
CA LEU A 51 2.61 14.99 7.51
C LEU A 51 2.88 16.40 8.09
N THR A 52 2.16 16.81 9.13
CA THR A 52 2.38 18.13 9.78
C THR A 52 3.53 18.10 10.79
N ALA A 53 3.92 16.91 11.24
CA ALA A 53 5.04 16.68 12.16
C ALA A 53 5.77 15.38 11.75
N PRO A 54 6.45 15.38 10.60
CA PRO A 54 7.07 14.17 10.07
C PRO A 54 8.23 13.72 10.96
N GLN A 55 8.43 12.41 11.06
CA GLN A 55 9.58 11.87 11.79
C GLN A 55 10.89 12.31 11.12
N ALA A 56 11.92 12.58 11.92
CA ALA A 56 13.21 13.02 11.40
C ALA A 56 13.79 12.00 10.40
N GLY A 57 14.27 12.49 9.25
CA GLY A 57 14.85 11.64 8.21
C GLY A 57 13.84 10.88 7.33
N SER A 58 12.54 10.96 7.61
CA SER A 58 11.49 10.37 6.76
C SER A 58 11.46 11.00 5.36
N THR A 59 10.74 10.35 4.43
CA THR A 59 10.56 10.86 3.07
C THR A 59 9.92 12.25 3.06
N ALA A 60 8.90 12.48 3.91
CA ALA A 60 8.25 13.77 4.03
C ALA A 60 9.17 14.86 4.60
N ALA A 61 10.11 14.50 5.48
CA ALA A 61 11.01 15.45 6.13
C ALA A 61 12.21 15.85 5.27
N THR A 62 12.75 14.92 4.47
CA THR A 62 14.05 15.10 3.77
C THR A 62 13.99 14.83 2.27
N GLY A 63 12.84 14.40 1.75
CA GLY A 63 12.69 14.05 0.36
C GLY A 63 12.67 15.25 -0.58
N ASN A 64 12.78 14.98 -1.88
CA ASN A 64 12.80 16.01 -2.92
C ASN A 64 11.41 16.63 -3.24
N GLY A 65 10.38 16.33 -2.43
CA GLY A 65 9.01 16.82 -2.60
C GLY A 65 8.15 16.05 -3.59
N SER A 66 8.77 15.37 -4.56
CA SER A 66 8.09 14.54 -5.56
C SER A 66 8.14 13.04 -5.24
N GLU A 67 9.21 12.60 -4.58
CA GLU A 67 9.40 11.20 -4.21
C GLU A 67 8.49 10.79 -3.05
N GLY A 68 8.12 9.52 -3.03
CA GLY A 68 7.31 8.91 -1.97
C GLY A 68 6.11 8.15 -2.50
N ILE A 69 5.21 7.87 -1.57
CA ILE A 69 3.96 7.16 -1.78
C ILE A 69 2.86 8.20 -2.03
N TRP A 70 2.06 7.97 -3.06
CA TRP A 70 0.96 8.84 -3.42
C TRP A 70 -0.31 8.01 -3.54
N THR A 71 -1.43 8.52 -3.04
CA THR A 71 -2.69 7.77 -3.02
C THR A 71 -3.86 8.56 -3.56
N GLN A 72 -4.79 7.86 -4.19
CA GLN A 72 -6.09 8.37 -4.58
C GLN A 72 -7.14 7.43 -4.00
N THR A 73 -8.16 8.00 -3.36
CA THR A 73 -9.33 7.29 -2.86
C THR A 73 -10.58 7.88 -3.51
N GLY A 74 -11.54 7.04 -3.85
CA GLY A 74 -12.75 7.45 -4.56
C GLY A 74 -13.36 6.28 -5.32
N THR A 75 -13.80 6.53 -6.56
CA THR A 75 -14.34 5.49 -7.45
C THR A 75 -13.32 4.38 -7.73
N THR A 76 -12.03 4.74 -7.80
CA THR A 76 -10.93 3.78 -7.79
C THR A 76 -9.94 4.13 -6.67
N ASN A 77 -9.25 3.11 -6.17
CA ASN A 77 -8.17 3.26 -5.21
C ASN A 77 -6.85 3.07 -5.95
N MET A 78 -6.02 4.11 -5.94
CA MET A 78 -4.69 4.09 -6.56
C MET A 78 -3.63 4.26 -5.49
N THR A 79 -2.57 3.44 -5.56
CA THR A 79 -1.33 3.62 -4.82
C THR A 79 -0.20 3.73 -5.83
N ALA A 80 0.47 4.88 -5.82
CA ALA A 80 1.59 5.17 -6.68
C ALA A 80 2.86 5.38 -5.86
N PHE A 81 3.99 5.12 -6.50
CA PHE A 81 5.33 5.36 -6.01
C PHE A 81 6.04 6.25 -7.01
N VAL A 82 6.69 7.29 -6.50
CA VAL A 82 7.72 8.03 -7.22
C VAL A 82 9.03 7.79 -6.48
N ASP A 83 9.95 7.07 -7.10
CA ASP A 83 11.24 6.78 -6.48
C ASP A 83 12.26 7.95 -6.67
N PRO A 84 13.43 7.91 -6.01
CA PRO A 84 14.45 8.96 -6.16
C PRO A 84 14.98 9.11 -7.59
N ALA A 85 14.86 8.08 -8.43
CA ALA A 85 15.22 8.11 -9.85
C ALA A 85 14.06 8.62 -10.74
N SER A 86 12.98 9.13 -10.12
CA SER A 86 11.78 9.63 -10.79
C SER A 86 11.04 8.57 -11.62
N ASN A 87 11.15 7.30 -11.24
CA ASN A 87 10.26 6.28 -11.79
C ASN A 87 8.89 6.39 -11.12
N LEU A 88 7.87 6.60 -11.94
CA LEU A 88 6.48 6.55 -11.52
C LEU A 88 5.95 5.15 -11.77
N SER A 89 5.42 4.53 -10.72
CA SER A 89 4.74 3.25 -10.82
C SER A 89 3.48 3.27 -9.98
N TYR A 90 2.40 2.64 -10.41
CA TYR A 90 1.19 2.61 -9.60
C TYR A 90 0.39 1.32 -9.78
N ILE A 91 -0.40 1.01 -8.76
CA ILE A 91 -1.47 0.02 -8.77
C ILE A 91 -2.78 0.79 -8.70
N ASN A 92 -3.71 0.51 -9.60
CA ASN A 92 -5.06 1.06 -9.60
C ASN A 92 -6.06 -0.08 -9.47
N GLY A 93 -7.02 0.07 -8.56
CA GLY A 93 -8.01 -0.94 -8.26
C GLY A 93 -9.40 -0.39 -8.08
N LEU A 94 -10.38 -1.26 -8.34
CA LEU A 94 -11.77 -1.07 -8.01
C LEU A 94 -12.14 -2.11 -6.95
N PHE A 95 -12.53 -1.66 -5.77
CA PHE A 95 -12.70 -2.51 -4.59
C PHE A 95 -11.41 -3.31 -4.28
N THR A 96 -11.47 -4.64 -4.35
CA THR A 96 -10.34 -5.55 -4.11
C THR A 96 -9.67 -6.03 -5.40
N VAL A 97 -10.14 -5.57 -6.56
CA VAL A 97 -9.66 -6.01 -7.88
C VAL A 97 -8.76 -4.94 -8.46
N VAL A 98 -7.50 -5.30 -8.72
CA VAL A 98 -6.59 -4.43 -9.48
C VAL A 98 -7.03 -4.42 -10.94
N THR A 99 -7.37 -3.23 -11.44
CA THR A 99 -7.87 -3.01 -12.80
C THR A 99 -6.76 -2.60 -13.75
N SER A 100 -5.75 -1.88 -13.25
CA SER A 100 -4.55 -1.56 -14.02
C SER A 100 -3.31 -1.34 -13.14
N THR A 101 -2.15 -1.44 -13.78
CA THR A 101 -0.85 -1.12 -13.22
C THR A 101 -0.05 -0.29 -14.21
N PHE A 102 0.86 0.54 -13.73
CA PHE A 102 1.67 1.38 -14.58
C PHE A 102 3.13 1.37 -14.15
N PHE A 103 4.02 1.50 -15.14
CA PHE A 103 5.42 1.81 -14.95
C PHE A 103 5.84 2.86 -15.97
N GLY A 104 6.55 3.88 -15.51
CA GLY A 104 7.12 4.89 -16.36
C GLY A 104 8.18 5.72 -15.63
N THR A 105 8.75 6.67 -16.36
CA THR A 105 9.72 7.62 -15.83
C THR A 105 9.21 9.02 -16.09
N ILE A 106 9.20 9.84 -15.06
CA ILE A 106 8.82 11.25 -15.14
C ILE A 106 10.04 12.15 -14.96
N VAL A 107 9.93 13.37 -15.45
CA VAL A 107 10.87 14.46 -15.15
C VAL A 107 10.14 15.48 -14.28
N PRO A 108 10.35 15.49 -12.95
CA PRO A 108 9.81 16.52 -12.09
C PRO A 108 10.58 17.83 -12.28
N ALA A 109 9.88 18.91 -12.56
CA ALA A 109 10.40 20.26 -12.69
C ALA A 109 9.39 21.23 -12.05
N ALA A 110 9.50 21.43 -10.74
CA ALA A 110 8.51 22.14 -9.94
C ALA A 110 8.05 23.46 -10.61
N PRO A 111 6.73 23.71 -10.73
CA PRO A 111 5.61 22.92 -10.19
C PRO A 111 5.09 21.83 -11.14
N ASN A 112 5.82 21.48 -12.19
CA ASN A 112 5.36 20.61 -13.28
C ASN A 112 6.05 19.23 -13.25
N TRP A 113 5.48 18.28 -13.97
CA TRP A 113 6.17 17.04 -14.35
C TRP A 113 5.76 16.62 -15.76
N THR A 114 6.65 15.89 -16.43
CA THR A 114 6.38 15.30 -17.75
C THR A 114 6.72 13.81 -17.75
N LEU A 115 5.97 13.01 -18.50
CA LEU A 115 6.25 11.60 -18.71
C LEU A 115 7.23 11.44 -19.87
N THR A 116 8.36 10.81 -19.62
CA THR A 116 9.35 10.49 -20.66
C THR A 116 8.99 9.20 -21.39
N THR A 117 8.74 8.15 -20.60
CA THR A 117 8.33 6.83 -21.12
C THR A 117 7.41 6.17 -20.12
N GLY A 118 6.58 5.25 -20.59
CA GLY A 118 5.84 4.38 -19.69
C GLY A 118 4.94 3.43 -20.44
N PHE A 119 4.33 2.54 -19.68
CA PHE A 119 3.26 1.69 -20.15
C PHE A 119 2.27 1.41 -19.03
N GLU A 120 1.01 1.28 -19.44
CA GLU A 120 -0.04 0.77 -18.60
C GLU A 120 -0.31 -0.69 -18.96
N THR A 121 -0.61 -1.51 -17.97
CA THR A 121 -1.13 -2.84 -18.16
C THR A 121 -2.51 -2.91 -17.54
N THR A 122 -3.50 -3.39 -18.29
CA THR A 122 -4.89 -3.50 -17.84
C THR A 122 -5.22 -4.92 -17.41
N LEU A 123 -6.40 -5.09 -16.83
CA LEU A 123 -6.98 -6.40 -16.52
C LEU A 123 -6.86 -7.34 -17.73
N GLY A 124 -6.33 -8.55 -17.50
CA GLY A 124 -5.99 -9.50 -18.57
C GLY A 124 -4.55 -9.46 -19.04
N GLY A 125 -3.73 -8.50 -18.57
CA GLY A 125 -2.30 -8.43 -18.88
C GLY A 125 -1.98 -7.75 -20.22
N ILE A 126 -2.94 -7.05 -20.81
CA ILE A 126 -2.73 -6.30 -22.06
C ILE A 126 -1.95 -5.03 -21.75
N ARG A 127 -0.91 -4.76 -22.53
CA ARG A 127 -0.03 -3.60 -22.35
C ARG A 127 -0.28 -2.54 -23.41
N TYR A 128 -0.34 -1.30 -22.95
CA TYR A 128 -0.44 -0.12 -23.80
C TYR A 128 0.70 0.83 -23.47
N THR A 129 1.43 1.26 -24.48
CA THR A 129 2.41 2.35 -24.32
C THR A 129 1.69 3.59 -23.84
N ALA A 130 2.26 4.24 -22.83
CA ALA A 130 1.79 5.51 -22.34
C ALA A 130 2.51 6.65 -23.07
N THR A 131 1.75 7.61 -23.55
CA THR A 131 2.26 8.76 -24.30
C THR A 131 1.66 10.06 -23.76
N SER A 132 2.27 11.19 -24.13
CA SER A 132 1.73 12.53 -23.87
C SER A 132 1.39 12.82 -22.41
N GLY A 133 2.18 12.28 -21.47
CA GLY A 133 1.94 12.45 -20.05
C GLY A 133 2.54 13.74 -19.50
N SER A 134 1.77 14.49 -18.72
CA SER A 134 2.24 15.68 -18.01
C SER A 134 1.27 16.10 -16.91
N GLY A 135 1.74 17.00 -16.05
CA GLY A 135 0.90 17.59 -15.03
C GLY A 135 1.65 18.51 -14.09
N THR A 136 1.07 18.69 -12.90
CA THR A 136 1.62 19.54 -11.85
C THR A 136 1.80 18.77 -10.55
N PHE A 137 2.70 19.24 -9.70
CA PHE A 137 2.81 18.76 -8.34
C PHE A 137 3.10 19.91 -7.38
N THR A 138 2.52 19.81 -6.19
CA THR A 138 2.90 20.60 -5.03
C THR A 138 3.62 19.66 -4.08
N ALA A 139 4.87 20.01 -3.74
CA ALA A 139 5.74 19.17 -2.94
C ALA A 139 5.04 18.69 -1.65
N ASN A 140 5.13 17.38 -1.39
CA ASN A 140 4.54 16.70 -0.23
C ASN A 140 3.02 16.90 -0.04
N GLN A 141 2.29 17.29 -1.09
CA GLN A 141 0.85 17.58 -1.00
C GLN A 141 0.04 16.86 -2.07
N VAL A 142 0.19 17.25 -3.34
CA VAL A 142 -0.64 16.76 -4.44
C VAL A 142 0.19 16.57 -5.70
N LEU A 143 -0.06 15.48 -6.43
CA LEU A 143 0.44 15.21 -7.78
C LEU A 143 -0.76 15.04 -8.70
N ASN A 144 -0.92 15.97 -9.63
CA ASN A 144 -1.99 16.01 -10.62
C ASN A 144 -1.43 15.82 -12.02
N GLY A 145 -2.23 15.28 -12.92
CA GLY A 145 -1.93 15.31 -14.35
C GLY A 145 -2.68 14.24 -15.11
N SER A 146 -2.18 13.91 -16.29
CA SER A 146 -2.73 12.84 -17.09
C SER A 146 -1.69 12.26 -18.03
N TYR A 147 -2.00 11.12 -18.63
CA TYR A 147 -1.31 10.59 -19.79
C TYR A 147 -2.32 9.85 -20.67
N VAL A 148 -1.91 9.49 -21.89
CA VAL A 148 -2.73 8.70 -22.80
C VAL A 148 -2.21 7.27 -22.89
N ALA A 149 -3.10 6.28 -22.71
CA ALA A 149 -2.83 4.87 -22.99
C ALA A 149 -4.07 4.23 -23.61
N ASN A 150 -3.87 3.34 -24.59
CA ASN A 150 -4.96 2.74 -25.37
C ASN A 150 -5.92 3.76 -26.00
N GLY A 151 -5.42 4.94 -26.39
CA GLY A 151 -6.24 6.04 -26.90
C GLY A 151 -7.14 6.73 -25.85
N ASN A 152 -7.06 6.33 -24.57
CA ASN A 152 -7.81 6.92 -23.47
C ASN A 152 -6.91 7.80 -22.61
N THR A 153 -7.46 8.92 -22.14
CA THR A 153 -6.81 9.76 -21.14
C THR A 153 -7.00 9.17 -19.75
N VAL A 154 -5.89 8.90 -19.06
CA VAL A 154 -5.87 8.49 -17.65
C VAL A 154 -5.52 9.70 -16.81
N ASN A 155 -6.44 10.10 -15.93
CA ASN A 155 -6.25 11.22 -15.03
C ASN A 155 -5.62 10.76 -13.71
N LEU A 156 -4.67 11.54 -13.21
CA LEU A 156 -4.02 11.36 -11.92
C LEU A 156 -4.41 12.53 -11.02
N THR A 157 -4.95 12.22 -9.85
CA THR A 157 -5.21 13.18 -8.78
C THR A 157 -4.82 12.54 -7.46
N LEU A 158 -3.51 12.53 -7.22
CA LEU A 158 -2.90 11.79 -6.13
C LEU A 158 -2.54 12.73 -4.98
N LYS A 159 -2.85 12.32 -3.75
CA LYS A 159 -2.46 12.99 -2.52
C LYS A 159 -1.20 12.35 -1.96
N TYR A 160 -0.37 13.14 -1.29
CA TYR A 160 0.80 12.62 -0.61
C TYR A 160 0.39 11.76 0.58
N ASP A 161 0.88 10.53 0.64
CA ASP A 161 0.44 9.57 1.65
C ASP A 161 1.09 9.87 3.02
N PRO A 162 0.34 9.79 4.14
CA PRO A 162 0.90 9.95 5.48
C PRO A 162 2.03 8.97 5.82
N ALA A 163 2.08 7.79 5.19
CA ALA A 163 3.18 6.84 5.35
C ALA A 163 4.55 7.43 5.00
N ASN A 164 4.61 8.51 4.21
CA ASN A 164 5.86 9.21 3.92
C ASN A 164 6.46 9.92 5.15
N ALA A 165 5.67 10.19 6.19
CA ALA A 165 6.15 10.76 7.45
C ALA A 165 6.74 9.71 8.41
N LEU A 166 6.70 8.41 8.06
CA LEU A 166 7.37 7.36 8.80
C LEU A 166 8.87 7.36 8.47
N ALA A 167 9.70 7.46 9.50
CA ALA A 167 11.12 7.17 9.41
C ALA A 167 11.33 5.67 9.62
N VAL A 168 12.09 5.03 8.72
CA VAL A 168 12.35 3.60 8.76
C VAL A 168 13.84 3.29 8.76
N THR A 169 14.16 2.03 9.00
CA THR A 169 15.47 1.42 8.82
C THR A 169 15.33 0.21 7.90
N GLN A 170 16.46 -0.39 7.49
CA GLN A 170 16.42 -1.66 6.77
C GLN A 170 15.69 -2.75 7.58
N SER A 171 15.90 -2.81 8.90
CA SER A 171 15.22 -3.77 9.77
C SER A 171 13.73 -3.49 10.01
N SER A 172 13.19 -2.35 9.55
CA SER A 172 11.76 -2.05 9.70
C SER A 172 10.86 -3.02 8.91
N VAL A 173 11.40 -3.63 7.85
CA VAL A 173 10.72 -4.67 7.06
C VAL A 173 10.96 -6.08 7.58
N THR A 174 11.82 -6.30 8.57
CA THR A 174 12.07 -7.63 9.14
C THR A 174 10.77 -8.26 9.65
N GLY A 175 10.61 -9.56 9.36
CA GLY A 175 9.52 -10.40 9.83
C GLY A 175 8.73 -11.03 8.69
N THR A 176 7.59 -11.62 9.05
CA THR A 176 6.69 -12.30 8.11
C THR A 176 5.52 -11.40 7.75
N TRP A 177 5.22 -11.31 6.46
CA TRP A 177 4.17 -10.48 5.87
C TRP A 177 3.24 -11.38 5.06
N VAL A 178 1.94 -11.36 5.35
CA VAL A 178 0.97 -12.29 4.76
C VAL A 178 -0.26 -11.58 4.22
N GLN A 179 -0.76 -12.06 3.10
CA GLN A 179 -2.09 -11.78 2.58
C GLN A 179 -2.54 -12.95 1.70
N ASN A 180 -3.67 -13.56 2.06
CA ASN A 180 -4.24 -14.71 1.35
C ASN A 180 -3.19 -15.82 1.13
N SER A 181 -2.94 -16.23 -0.12
CA SER A 181 -1.95 -17.24 -0.52
C SER A 181 -0.54 -16.67 -0.78
N THR A 182 -0.26 -15.45 -0.31
CA THR A 182 1.06 -14.83 -0.39
C THR A 182 1.62 -14.63 1.01
N ALA A 183 2.86 -15.08 1.21
CA ALA A 183 3.60 -14.97 2.45
C ALA A 183 5.07 -14.69 2.13
N LEU A 184 5.61 -13.58 2.63
CA LEU A 184 7.01 -13.18 2.45
C LEU A 184 7.67 -13.01 3.82
N THR A 185 8.86 -13.57 3.98
CA THR A 185 9.70 -13.38 5.18
C THR A 185 10.92 -12.58 4.77
N VAL A 186 11.22 -11.53 5.54
CA VAL A 186 12.35 -10.63 5.32
C VAL A 186 13.26 -10.66 6.54
N ASP A 187 14.57 -10.82 6.32
CA ASP A 187 15.60 -10.74 7.37
C ASP A 187 16.09 -9.29 7.58
N ASP A 188 16.95 -9.09 8.58
CA ASP A 188 17.48 -7.76 8.95
C ASP A 188 18.35 -7.10 7.88
N ALA A 189 18.93 -7.88 6.98
CA ALA A 189 19.70 -7.37 5.84
C ALA A 189 18.80 -7.07 4.62
N GLY A 190 17.51 -7.41 4.69
CA GLY A 190 16.57 -7.30 3.58
C GLY A 190 16.53 -8.52 2.67
N GLY A 191 17.18 -9.63 3.03
CA GLY A 191 17.02 -10.91 2.34
C GLY A 191 15.58 -11.39 2.44
N LEU A 192 14.99 -11.78 1.30
CA LEU A 192 13.57 -12.10 1.19
C LEU A 192 13.40 -13.54 0.69
N THR A 193 12.51 -14.28 1.35
CA THR A 193 12.06 -15.61 0.93
C THR A 193 10.55 -15.73 1.09
N GLY A 194 9.91 -16.68 0.41
CA GLY A 194 8.50 -17.00 0.65
C GLY A 194 7.78 -17.49 -0.59
N SER A 195 6.49 -17.18 -0.68
CA SER A 195 5.64 -17.52 -1.81
C SER A 195 4.72 -16.38 -2.21
N ILE A 196 4.60 -16.12 -3.51
CA ILE A 196 3.60 -15.22 -4.10
C ILE A 196 2.57 -16.07 -4.84
N LEU A 197 1.34 -16.10 -4.34
CA LEU A 197 0.24 -16.92 -4.86
C LEU A 197 0.64 -18.38 -5.11
N GLY A 198 1.31 -18.98 -4.13
CA GLY A 198 1.80 -20.36 -4.20
C GLY A 198 3.10 -20.55 -4.99
N CYS A 199 3.65 -19.51 -5.62
CA CYS A 199 4.94 -19.57 -6.30
C CYS A 199 6.09 -19.22 -5.36
N GLY A 200 6.99 -20.17 -5.13
CA GLY A 200 8.20 -19.92 -4.34
C GLY A 200 9.03 -18.79 -4.92
N VAL A 201 9.51 -17.89 -4.06
CA VAL A 201 10.34 -16.75 -4.42
C VAL A 201 11.49 -16.55 -3.44
N THR A 202 12.60 -16.03 -3.94
CA THR A 202 13.73 -15.53 -3.16
C THR A 202 14.24 -14.22 -3.74
N GLY A 203 14.87 -13.39 -2.93
CA GLY A 203 15.46 -12.13 -3.39
C GLY A 203 15.73 -11.16 -2.26
N THR A 204 15.42 -9.88 -2.47
CA THR A 204 15.66 -8.80 -1.51
C THR A 204 14.51 -7.80 -1.45
N LEU A 205 14.35 -7.18 -0.28
CA LEU A 205 13.55 -5.98 -0.04
C LEU A 205 14.44 -4.98 0.71
N ALA A 206 15.12 -4.13 -0.05
CA ALA A 206 16.12 -3.20 0.47
C ALA A 206 15.64 -1.75 0.37
N LEU A 207 16.07 -0.87 1.28
CA LEU A 207 15.80 0.56 1.16
C LEU A 207 16.23 1.08 -0.21
N THR A 208 15.35 1.79 -0.92
CA THR A 208 15.66 2.36 -2.24
C THR A 208 16.80 3.36 -2.17
N THR A 209 16.91 4.09 -1.05
CA THR A 209 18.09 4.90 -0.71
C THR A 209 18.78 4.27 0.50
N PRO A 210 19.83 3.46 0.30
CA PRO A 210 20.56 2.81 1.39
C PRO A 210 21.07 3.81 2.44
N GLY A 211 20.95 3.45 3.71
CA GLY A 211 21.38 4.30 4.84
C GLY A 211 20.48 5.50 5.12
N SER A 212 19.43 5.72 4.34
CA SER A 212 18.41 6.74 4.65
C SER A 212 17.35 6.22 5.62
N SER A 213 16.48 7.13 6.08
CA SER A 213 15.26 6.78 6.81
C SER A 213 13.98 6.92 5.98
N LYS A 214 14.10 6.91 4.64
CA LYS A 214 12.98 7.03 3.72
C LYS A 214 12.21 5.72 3.60
N ASN A 215 10.89 5.81 3.49
CA ASN A 215 9.97 4.66 3.51
C ASN A 215 9.73 4.00 2.12
N LEU A 216 10.68 4.13 1.20
CA LEU A 216 10.64 3.42 -0.08
C LEU A 216 11.70 2.31 -0.08
N TYR A 217 11.29 1.17 -0.60
CA TYR A 217 12.10 -0.03 -0.76
C TYR A 217 12.10 -0.46 -2.22
N THR A 218 13.20 -1.03 -2.67
CA THR A 218 13.30 -1.75 -3.93
C THR A 218 13.16 -3.23 -3.62
N MET A 219 12.14 -3.85 -4.21
CA MET A 219 11.96 -5.30 -4.17
C MET A 219 12.59 -5.91 -5.41
N THR A 220 13.46 -6.91 -5.23
CA THR A 220 14.02 -7.73 -6.30
C THR A 220 13.76 -9.19 -5.98
N LEU A 221 13.19 -9.96 -6.90
CA LEU A 221 12.81 -11.36 -6.68
C LEU A 221 13.15 -12.24 -7.87
N SER A 222 13.36 -13.52 -7.61
CA SER A 222 13.40 -14.58 -8.61
C SER A 222 12.43 -15.69 -8.20
N GLY A 223 11.72 -16.26 -9.18
CA GLY A 223 10.96 -17.48 -8.95
C GLY A 223 11.89 -18.65 -8.65
N THR A 224 11.47 -19.55 -7.77
CA THR A 224 12.18 -20.82 -7.50
C THR A 224 11.42 -22.04 -8.00
N THR A 225 10.18 -21.85 -8.47
CA THR A 225 9.30 -22.92 -8.95
C THR A 225 9.16 -22.82 -10.47
N SER A 226 9.47 -23.90 -11.20
CA SER A 226 9.51 -23.90 -12.68
C SER A 226 8.13 -23.83 -13.34
N THR A 227 7.09 -24.37 -12.70
CA THR A 227 5.71 -24.42 -13.22
C THR A 227 4.88 -23.17 -12.91
N CYS A 228 5.54 -22.12 -12.39
CA CYS A 228 4.87 -20.96 -11.83
C CYS A 228 4.88 -19.76 -12.77
N THR A 229 3.87 -18.89 -12.62
CA THR A 229 3.78 -17.63 -13.38
C THR A 229 5.00 -16.74 -13.14
N LEU A 230 5.54 -16.76 -11.91
CA LEU A 230 6.87 -16.24 -11.63
C LEU A 230 7.90 -17.29 -12.04
N ARG A 231 8.49 -17.07 -13.22
CA ARG A 231 9.38 -18.03 -13.87
C ARG A 231 10.69 -18.16 -13.10
N SER A 232 11.16 -19.39 -12.96
CA SER A 232 12.47 -19.66 -12.39
C SER A 232 13.59 -19.00 -13.21
N GLY A 233 14.55 -18.36 -12.54
CA GLY A 233 15.69 -17.69 -13.17
C GLY A 233 15.38 -16.33 -13.82
N VAL A 234 14.13 -15.85 -13.76
CA VAL A 234 13.77 -14.49 -14.19
C VAL A 234 13.79 -13.56 -12.98
N THR A 235 14.52 -12.45 -13.11
CA THR A 235 14.51 -11.39 -12.10
C THR A 235 13.34 -10.46 -12.32
N TYR A 236 12.61 -10.22 -11.23
CA TYR A 236 11.53 -9.25 -11.10
C TYR A 236 11.98 -8.12 -10.20
N SER A 237 11.72 -6.87 -10.58
CA SER A 237 12.06 -5.73 -9.74
C SER A 237 11.02 -4.62 -9.79
N GLY A 238 10.98 -3.82 -8.75
CA GLY A 238 10.14 -2.63 -8.68
C GLY A 238 10.04 -2.04 -7.27
N ASN A 239 9.08 -1.13 -7.12
CA ASN A 239 8.91 -0.36 -5.90
C ASN A 239 8.09 -1.13 -4.86
N ALA A 240 8.45 -0.94 -3.61
CA ALA A 240 7.73 -1.38 -2.45
C ALA A 240 7.80 -0.33 -1.35
N ALA A 241 6.86 -0.35 -0.40
CA ALA A 241 6.83 0.60 0.70
C ALA A 241 6.06 0.03 1.90
N ILE A 242 6.38 0.51 3.10
CA ILE A 242 5.48 0.32 4.25
C ILE A 242 4.33 1.31 4.12
N THR A 243 3.11 0.82 4.06
CA THR A 243 1.87 1.60 4.10
C THR A 243 1.02 1.17 5.28
N PHE A 244 -0.12 1.83 5.47
CA PHE A 244 -0.98 1.62 6.63
C PHE A 244 -2.40 1.29 6.16
N LEU A 245 -2.97 0.21 6.71
CA LEU A 245 -4.39 -0.09 6.57
C LEU A 245 -5.10 0.15 7.91
N PRO A 246 -6.34 0.66 7.91
CA PRO A 246 -7.13 0.76 9.13
C PRO A 246 -7.32 -0.61 9.80
N VAL A 247 -7.26 -0.64 11.13
CA VAL A 247 -7.65 -1.80 11.92
C VAL A 247 -9.17 -1.87 11.99
N SER A 248 -9.76 -3.01 11.62
CA SER A 248 -11.21 -3.20 11.68
C SER A 248 -11.71 -2.98 13.11
N GLY A 249 -12.78 -2.19 13.25
CA GLY A 249 -13.32 -1.81 14.56
C GLY A 249 -12.60 -0.64 15.25
N SER A 250 -11.56 -0.05 14.64
CA SER A 250 -10.89 1.14 15.14
C SER A 250 -11.01 2.32 14.18
N THR A 251 -11.10 3.53 14.73
CA THR A 251 -11.04 4.79 13.98
C THR A 251 -9.67 5.47 14.06
N THR A 252 -8.78 4.97 14.92
CA THR A 252 -7.49 5.61 15.24
C THR A 252 -6.29 4.70 15.03
N LEU A 253 -6.50 3.38 14.95
CA LEU A 253 -5.44 2.39 14.84
C LEU A 253 -5.29 1.87 13.41
N TYR A 254 -4.03 1.70 13.03
CA TYR A 254 -3.60 1.20 11.74
C TYR A 254 -2.64 0.02 11.93
N LYS A 255 -2.55 -0.82 10.91
CA LYS A 255 -1.58 -1.90 10.82
C LYS A 255 -0.63 -1.64 9.65
N ARG A 256 0.65 -1.93 9.86
CA ARG A 256 1.65 -1.88 8.77
C ARG A 256 1.33 -2.92 7.72
N THR A 257 1.48 -2.50 6.48
CA THR A 257 1.51 -3.37 5.33
C THR A 257 2.71 -3.09 4.46
N VAL A 258 3.23 -4.11 3.77
CA VAL A 258 4.15 -3.90 2.64
C VAL A 258 3.33 -3.98 1.37
N VAL A 259 3.24 -2.86 0.65
CA VAL A 259 2.73 -2.83 -0.72
C VAL A 259 3.90 -2.93 -1.68
N TYR A 260 3.76 -3.68 -2.77
CA TYR A 260 4.78 -3.81 -3.79
C TYR A 260 4.18 -3.88 -5.20
N LEU A 261 4.94 -3.39 -6.17
CA LEU A 261 4.66 -3.51 -7.60
C LEU A 261 5.97 -3.81 -8.32
N ILE A 262 6.07 -5.00 -8.90
CA ILE A 262 7.27 -5.53 -9.55
C ILE A 262 6.97 -5.98 -10.98
N LYS A 263 7.99 -5.99 -11.82
CA LYS A 263 7.90 -6.51 -13.19
C LYS A 263 9.16 -7.26 -13.59
N ALA A 264 9.03 -8.17 -14.54
CA ALA A 264 10.19 -8.74 -15.23
C ALA A 264 10.90 -7.64 -16.04
N ALA A 265 12.21 -7.82 -16.31
CA ALA A 265 12.99 -6.87 -17.10
C ALA A 265 12.43 -6.66 -18.53
N ASP A 266 11.93 -7.74 -19.15
CA ASP A 266 11.24 -7.72 -20.46
C ASP A 266 9.77 -7.25 -20.36
N ASN A 267 9.34 -6.85 -19.16
CA ASN A 267 7.99 -6.46 -18.78
C ASN A 267 6.93 -7.57 -18.91
N SER A 268 7.29 -8.79 -19.34
CA SER A 268 6.36 -9.89 -19.69
C SER A 268 5.37 -10.26 -18.59
N VAL A 269 5.77 -10.07 -17.33
CA VAL A 269 5.00 -10.41 -16.15
C VAL A 269 5.10 -9.27 -15.14
N ILE A 270 3.96 -8.96 -14.53
CA ILE A 270 3.81 -7.96 -13.47
C ILE A 270 3.22 -8.65 -12.25
N GLY A 271 3.87 -8.45 -11.10
CA GLY A 271 3.40 -8.89 -9.80
C GLY A 271 3.10 -7.69 -8.92
N TYR A 272 2.06 -7.79 -8.10
CA TYR A 272 1.74 -6.77 -7.11
C TYR A 272 1.10 -7.41 -5.89
N GLY A 273 1.08 -6.68 -4.79
CA GLY A 273 0.40 -7.15 -3.58
C GLY A 273 0.51 -6.15 -2.44
N GLN A 274 -0.33 -6.36 -1.43
CA GLN A 274 -0.26 -5.65 -0.17
C GLN A 274 -0.37 -6.68 0.96
N LEU A 275 0.68 -6.79 1.76
CA LEU A 275 0.85 -7.84 2.77
C LEU A 275 0.80 -7.23 4.17
N THR A 276 0.07 -7.86 5.10
CA THR A 276 -0.01 -7.40 6.49
C THR A 276 1.07 -8.06 7.34
N LYS A 277 1.73 -7.28 8.20
CA LYS A 277 2.70 -7.83 9.16
C LYS A 277 2.02 -8.82 10.12
N GLN A 278 2.65 -9.97 10.36
CA GLN A 278 2.22 -10.98 11.35
C GLN A 278 2.84 -10.73 12.72
#